data_AF-A0A924C9G8-F1
#
_entry.id   AF-A0A924C9G8-F1
#
_cell.length_a   1.000
_cell.length_b   1.000
_cell.length_c   1.000
_cell.angle_alpha   90.00
_cell.angle_beta   90.00
_cell.angle_gamma   90.00
#
_symmetry.space_group_name_H-M   'P 1'
#
loop_
_entity.id
_entity.type
_entity.pdbx_description
1 polymer ?
#
loop_
_entity_poly.entity_id
_entity_poly.type
_entity_poly.pdbx_seq_one_letter_code
_entity_poly.pdbx_strand_id
1 'polypeptide(L)' 'MNKHRVSITKEALLSGKYENHSRFGIAHEFGFNFKASFNRVFKKFTGITPSEFKKTAE' A
#
# COMPACT_ATOMS: atom_id res chain seq x y z
N MET A 1 -0.47 -15.74 0.47
CA MET A 1 0.71 -14.86 0.29
C MET A 1 0.34 -13.38 0.12
N ASN A 2 -0.58 -13.00 -0.78
CA ASN A 2 -0.90 -11.57 -1.00
C ASN A 2 -1.56 -10.86 0.20
N LYS A 3 -2.36 -11.56 1.01
CA LYS A 3 -3.03 -10.99 2.19
C LYS A 3 -2.04 -10.49 3.24
N HIS A 4 -0.99 -11.27 3.51
CA HIS A 4 0.04 -10.91 4.48
C HIS A 4 0.84 -9.69 4.00
N ARG A 5 1.26 -9.69 2.72
CA ARG A 5 1.96 -8.56 2.09
C ARG A 5 1.17 -7.26 2.23
N VAL A 6 -0.15 -7.31 2.01
CA VAL A 6 -1.00 -6.11 2.09
C VAL A 6 -1.19 -5.64 3.52
N SER A 7 -1.26 -6.56 4.49
CA SER A 7 -1.29 -6.18 5.91
C SER A 7 -0.05 -5.38 6.29
N ILE A 8 1.14 -5.89 5.91
CA ILE A 8 2.41 -5.23 6.22
C ILE A 8 2.52 -3.90 5.46
N THR A 9 2.09 -3.84 4.19
CA THR A 9 2.06 -2.57 3.44
C THR A 9 1.09 -1.56 4.04
N LYS A 10 -0.04 -2.00 4.61
CA LYS A 10 -1.02 -1.14 5.29
C LYS A 10 -0.43 -0.57 6.59
N GLU A 11 0.23 -1.42 7.37
CA GLU A 11 0.90 -1.03 8.62
C GLU A 11 2.05 -0.06 8.35
N ALA A 12 2.83 -0.32 7.30
CA ALA A 12 3.82 0.60 6.75
C ALA A 12 3.23 1.97 6.39
N LEU A 13 2.14 1.99 5.62
CA LEU A 13 1.46 3.23 5.23
C LEU A 13 0.87 3.99 6.43
N LEU A 14 0.38 3.28 7.45
CA LEU A 14 -0.14 3.87 8.70
C LEU A 14 0.97 4.42 9.60
N SER A 15 2.15 3.81 9.57
CA SER A 15 3.26 4.16 10.45
C SER A 15 3.92 5.51 10.10
N GLY A 16 3.50 6.21 9.04
CA GLY A 16 4.12 7.48 8.57
C GLY A 16 5.54 7.34 8.01
N LYS A 17 6.21 6.20 8.26
CA LYS A 17 7.57 5.87 7.82
C LYS A 17 7.81 5.98 6.32
N TYR A 18 6.75 5.98 5.52
CA TYR A 18 6.82 6.01 4.07
C TYR A 18 6.19 7.26 3.46
N GLU A 19 6.02 8.33 4.22
CA GLU A 19 5.57 9.63 3.70
C GLU A 19 6.44 10.12 2.52
N ASN A 20 7.75 9.87 2.60
CA ASN A 20 8.75 10.18 1.57
C ASN A 20 8.95 9.07 0.51
N HIS A 21 8.45 7.86 0.76
CA HIS A 21 8.53 6.77 -0.21
C HIS A 21 7.32 6.80 -1.14
N SER A 22 7.57 6.75 -2.44
CA SER A 22 6.49 6.66 -3.40
C SER A 22 5.70 5.36 -3.16
N ARG A 23 4.35 5.42 -3.20
CA ARG A 23 3.42 4.29 -3.00
C ARG A 23 3.84 3.00 -3.73
N PHE A 24 4.51 3.18 -4.86
CA PHE A 24 5.04 2.10 -5.68
C PHE A 24 6.30 1.46 -5.11
N GLY A 25 7.19 2.22 -4.46
CA GLY A 25 8.41 1.70 -3.83
C GLY A 25 8.10 0.75 -2.68
N ILE A 26 7.14 1.12 -1.82
CA ILE A 26 6.65 0.25 -0.74
C ILE A 26 6.09 -1.05 -1.33
N ALA A 27 5.19 -0.92 -2.30
CA ALA A 27 4.57 -2.08 -2.97
C ALA A 27 5.62 -2.98 -3.62
N HIS A 28 6.64 -2.40 -4.23
CA HIS A 28 7.75 -3.09 -4.87
C HIS A 28 8.58 -3.89 -3.85
N GLU A 29 8.89 -3.31 -2.68
CA GLU A 29 9.57 -4.02 -1.59
C GLU A 29 8.77 -5.23 -1.07
N PHE A 30 7.44 -5.15 -1.07
CA PHE A 30 6.57 -6.27 -0.68
C PHE A 30 6.26 -7.25 -1.83
N GLY A 31 6.95 -7.13 -2.98
CA GLY A 31 6.85 -8.05 -4.11
C GLY A 31 5.64 -7.81 -5.01
N PHE A 32 5.12 -6.58 -5.07
CA PHE A 32 4.23 -6.13 -6.13
C PHE A 32 5.04 -5.46 -7.25
N ASN A 33 5.24 -6.19 -8.34
CA ASN A 33 5.93 -5.67 -9.53
C ASN A 33 5.12 -4.60 -10.28
N PHE A 34 3.79 -4.59 -10.13
CA PHE A 34 2.89 -3.74 -10.91
C PHE A 34 1.92 -2.92 -10.06
N LYS A 35 1.72 -1.66 -10.47
CA LYS A 35 0.82 -0.69 -9.81
C LYS A 35 -0.62 -1.17 -9.84
N ALA A 36 -1.04 -1.75 -10.96
CA ALA A 36 -2.40 -2.24 -11.16
C ALA A 36 -2.73 -3.39 -10.19
N SER A 37 -1.83 -4.37 -10.06
CA SER A 37 -1.98 -5.46 -9.09
C SER A 37 -1.98 -4.94 -7.67
N PHE A 38 -1.07 -4.02 -7.33
CA PHE A 38 -1.07 -3.39 -6.02
C PHE A 38 -2.37 -2.65 -5.72
N ASN A 39 -2.83 -1.74 -6.58
CA ASN A 39 -4.07 -0.99 -6.36
C ASN A 39 -5.28 -1.90 -6.16
N ARG A 40 -5.40 -2.94 -7.00
CA ARG A 40 -6.55 -3.85 -6.98
C ARG A 40 -6.55 -4.71 -5.71
N VAL A 41 -5.39 -5.19 -5.31
CA VAL A 41 -5.23 -5.98 -4.09
C VAL A 41 -5.36 -5.10 -2.85
N PHE A 42 -4.72 -3.93 -2.82
CA PHE A 42 -4.81 -2.97 -1.73
C PHE A 42 -6.26 -2.56 -1.48
N LYS A 43 -6.97 -2.10 -2.52
CA LYS A 43 -8.39 -1.75 -2.42
C LYS A 43 -9.26 -2.92 -1.95
N LYS A 44 -8.94 -4.16 -2.37
CA LYS A 44 -9.66 -5.36 -1.91
C LYS A 44 -9.50 -5.61 -0.40
N PHE A 45 -8.37 -5.22 0.19
CA PHE A 45 -8.09 -5.44 1.62
C PHE A 45 -8.39 -4.23 2.51
N THR A 46 -8.18 -3.01 2.02
CA THR A 46 -8.41 -1.77 2.77
C THR A 46 -9.74 -1.10 2.44
N GLY A 47 -10.41 -1.51 1.36
CA GLY A 47 -11.64 -0.88 0.86
C GLY A 47 -11.40 0.35 -0.01
N ILE A 48 -10.25 1.01 0.13
CA ILE A 48 -9.92 2.28 -0.53
C ILE A 48 -8.59 2.21 -1.29
N THR A 49 -8.36 3.14 -2.22
CA THR A 49 -7.09 3.16 -2.95
C THR A 49 -5.94 3.65 -2.05
N PRO A 50 -4.69 3.25 -2.31
CA PRO A 50 -3.54 3.75 -1.54
C PRO A 50 -3.35 5.26 -1.66
N SER A 51 -3.86 5.87 -2.75
CA SER A 51 -3.91 7.32 -2.91
C SER A 51 -4.89 7.98 -1.94
N GLU A 52 -6.08 7.42 -1.76
CA GLU A 52 -7.07 7.90 -0.79
C GLU A 52 -6.58 7.67 0.64
N PHE A 53 -6.02 6.50 0.93
CA PHE A 53 -5.49 6.15 2.25
C PHE A 53 -4.43 7.15 2.74
N LYS A 54 -3.54 7.61 1.84
CA LYS A 54 -2.56 8.67 2.16
C LYS A 54 -3.23 10.03 2.39
N LYS A 55 -4.27 10.35 1.61
CA LYS A 55 -4.98 11.63 1.72
C LYS A 55 -5.77 11.77 3.02
N THR A 56 -6.13 10.66 3.65
CA THR A 56 -6.78 10.63 4.98
C THR A 56 -5.77 10.65 6.13
N ALA A 57 -4.47 10.44 5.84
CA ALA A 57 -3.40 10.47 6.83
C ALA A 57 -2.68 11.84 6.93
N GLU A 58 -3.17 12.84 6.20
CA GLU A 58 -2.76 14.25 6.26
C GLU A 58 -3.67 15.03 7.23
#